data_AF-A0A560LJU0-F1
#
_entry.id   AF-A0A560LJU0-F1
#
_cell.length_a   1.000
_cell.length_b   1.000
_cell.length_c   1.000
_cell.angle_alpha   90.00
_cell.angle_beta   90.00
_cell.angle_gamma   90.00
#
_symmetry.space_group_name_H-M   'P 1'
#
loop_
_entity.id
_entity.type
_entity.pdbx_description
1 polymer ?
#
loop_
_entity_poly.entity_id
_entity_poly.type
_entity_poly.pdbx_seq_one_letter_code
_entity_poly.pdbx_strand_id
1 'polypeptide(L)' 'MVFKVVRSADCDRDLGLIFDHLIESYIALGDLLTDAFDRGAARLHAIEGDMEALA' A
#
# COMPACT_ATOMS: atom_id res chain seq x y z
N MET A 1 -13.86 21.55 -3.83
CA MET A 1 -13.85 20.69 -5.03
C MET A 1 -15.28 20.44 -5.47
N VAL A 2 -15.58 20.38 -6.78
CA VAL A 2 -16.96 20.18 -7.32
C VAL A 2 -17.32 18.70 -7.47
N PHE A 3 -16.32 17.81 -7.38
CA PHE A 3 -16.49 16.36 -7.51
C PHE A 3 -15.96 15.65 -6.26
N LYS A 4 -16.58 14.51 -5.92
CA LYS A 4 -16.16 13.61 -4.86
C LYS A 4 -15.41 12.43 -5.48
N VAL A 5 -14.18 12.17 -5.07
CA VAL A 5 -13.49 10.94 -5.45
C VAL A 5 -13.98 9.80 -4.56
N VAL A 6 -14.33 8.68 -5.18
CA VAL A 6 -14.78 7.46 -4.48
C VAL A 6 -13.92 6.31 -4.97
N ARG A 7 -13.37 5.54 -4.03
CA ARG A 7 -12.54 4.37 -4.33
C ARG A 7 -13.43 3.24 -4.86
N SER A 8 -12.95 2.54 -5.89
CA SER A 8 -13.55 1.28 -6.31
C SER A 8 -13.32 0.22 -5.24
N ALA A 9 -14.21 -0.76 -5.11
CA ALA A 9 -13.97 -1.93 -4.26
C ALA A 9 -12.72 -2.72 -4.72
N ASP A 10 -12.39 -2.66 -6.00
CA ASP A 10 -11.17 -3.30 -6.54
C ASP A 10 -9.89 -2.64 -6.01
N CYS A 11 -9.95 -1.40 -5.52
CA CYS A 11 -8.78 -0.74 -4.93
C CYS A 11 -8.25 -1.50 -3.71
N ASP A 12 -9.12 -2.10 -2.89
CA ASP A 12 -8.68 -2.86 -1.71
C ASP A 12 -7.88 -4.10 -2.12
N ARG A 13 -8.30 -4.76 -3.21
CA ARG A 13 -7.59 -5.91 -3.77
C ARG A 13 -6.25 -5.49 -4.35
N ASP A 14 -6.21 -4.39 -5.09
CA ASP A 14 -4.97 -3.87 -5.68
C ASP A 14 -3.97 -3.45 -4.60
N LEU A 15 -4.43 -2.82 -3.53
CA LEU A 15 -3.61 -2.47 -2.36
C LEU A 15 -3.04 -3.71 -1.66
N GLY A 16 -3.82 -4.79 -1.54
CA GLY A 16 -3.34 -6.08 -1.05
C GLY A 16 -2.22 -6.67 -1.92
N LEU A 17 -2.40 -6.67 -3.25
CA LEU A 17 -1.38 -7.16 -4.18
C LEU A 17 -0.08 -6.33 -4.13
N ILE A 18 -0.20 -5.01 -3.97
CA ILE A 18 0.95 -4.12 -3.77
C ILE A 18 1.67 -4.49 -2.48
N PHE A 19 0.94 -4.73 -1.39
CA PHE A 19 1.52 -5.07 -0.11
C PHE A 19 2.27 -6.42 -0.14
N ASP A 20 1.68 -7.45 -0.75
CA ASP A 20 2.33 -8.74 -0.95
C ASP A 20 3.64 -8.58 -1.73
N HIS A 21 3.60 -7.83 -2.83
CA HIS A 21 4.78 -7.56 -3.64
C HIS A 21 5.87 -6.79 -2.86
N LEU A 22 5.49 -5.84 -2.00
CA LEU A 22 6.44 -5.09 -1.18
C LEU A 22 7.16 -6.01 -0.20
N ILE A 23 6.43 -6.90 0.48
CA ILE A 23 7.03 -7.87 1.41
C ILE A 23 8.00 -8.79 0.68
N GLU A 24 7.58 -9.39 -0.45
CA GLU A 24 8.44 -10.26 -1.25
C GLU A 24 9.72 -9.54 -1.71
N SER A 25 9.59 -8.29 -2.16
CA SER A 25 10.71 -7.49 -2.61
C SER A 25 11.68 -7.17 -1.48
N TYR A 26 11.18 -6.77 -0.30
CA TYR A 26 12.04 -6.45 0.84
C TYR A 26 12.78 -7.69 1.36
N ILE A 27 12.13 -8.85 1.41
CA ILE A 27 12.78 -10.11 1.75
C ILE A 27 13.86 -10.47 0.72
N ALA A 28 13.55 -10.33 -0.58
CA ALA A 28 14.52 -10.59 -1.65
C ALA A 28 15.74 -9.66 -1.59
N LEU A 29 15.58 -8.45 -1.04
CA LEU A 29 16.64 -7.48 -0.80
C LEU A 29 17.42 -7.73 0.51
N GLY A 30 16.99 -8.69 1.33
CA GLY A 30 17.70 -9.15 2.53
C GLY A 30 17.09 -8.72 3.86
N ASP A 31 15.91 -8.10 3.87
CA ASP A 31 15.19 -7.80 5.12
C ASP A 31 14.68 -9.08 5.79
N LEU A 32 14.57 -9.07 7.11
CA LEU A 32 13.81 -10.08 7.85
C LEU A 32 12.32 -9.93 7.56
N LEU A 33 11.55 -11.01 7.67
CA LEU A 33 10.10 -10.99 7.42
C LEU A 33 9.37 -9.92 8.25
N THR A 34 9.74 -9.75 9.52
CA THR A 34 9.14 -8.74 10.41
C THR A 34 9.44 -7.33 9.92
N ASP A 35 10.69 -7.06 9.51
CA ASP A 35 11.11 -5.74 9.03
C ASP A 35 10.46 -5.42 7.66
N ALA A 36 10.37 -6.43 6.79
CA ALA A 36 9.68 -6.33 5.51
C ALA A 36 8.19 -6.04 5.67
N PHE A 37 7.54 -6.68 6.65
CA PHE A 37 6.12 -6.44 6.97
C PHE A 37 5.90 -5.01 7.47
N ASP A 38 6.70 -4.55 8.44
CA ASP A 38 6.60 -3.20 9.00
C ASP A 38 6.85 -2.13 7.93
N ARG A 39 7.85 -2.33 7.08
CA ARG A 39 8.14 -1.43 5.95
C ARG A 39 7.02 -1.44 4.91
N GLY A 40 6.51 -2.61 4.56
CA GLY A 40 5.38 -2.74 3.64
C GLY A 40 4.15 -2.00 4.14
N ALA A 41 3.84 -2.13 5.43
CA ALA A 41 2.66 -1.52 6.04
C ALA A 41 2.79 0.01 6.09
N ALA A 42 3.97 0.51 6.49
CA ALA A 42 4.27 1.93 6.45
C ALA A 42 4.15 2.51 5.03
N ARG A 43 4.59 1.78 4.01
CA ARG A 43 4.48 2.20 2.61
C ARG A 43 3.03 2.19 2.13
N LEU A 44 2.26 1.17 2.49
CA LEU A 44 0.85 1.06 2.14
C LEU A 44 0.04 2.22 2.72
N HIS A 45 0.23 2.54 4.00
CA HIS A 45 -0.43 3.68 4.63
C HIS A 45 -0.08 5.02 4.00
N ALA A 46 1.16 5.21 3.55
CA ALA A 46 1.54 6.41 2.81
C ALA A 46 0.77 6.52 1.49
N ILE A 47 0.62 5.41 0.75
CA ILE A 47 -0.17 5.37 -0.50
C ILE A 47 -1.65 5.69 -0.20
N GLU A 48 -2.22 5.10 0.84
CA GLU A 48 -3.61 5.36 1.24
C GLU A 48 -3.84 6.84 1.61
N GLY A 49 -2.88 7.46 2.29
CA GLY A 49 -2.90 8.88 2.63
C GLY A 49 -2.80 9.78 1.40
N ASP A 50 -1.88 9.46 0.46
CA ASP A 50 -1.77 10.18 -0.82
C ASP A 50 -3.07 10.06 -1.62
N MET A 51 -3.70 8.88 -1.63
CA MET A 51 -5.00 8.68 -2.28
C MET A 51 -6.14 9.45 -1.62
N GLU A 52 -6.12 9.62 -0.30
CA GLU A 52 -7.11 10.42 0.43
C GLU A 52 -6.94 11.92 0.14
N ALA A 53 -5.69 12.40 -0.01
CA ALA A 53 -5.42 13.78 -0.39
C ALA A 53 -5.92 14.16 -1.80
N LEU A 54 -6.20 13.17 -2.65
CA LEU A 54 -6.79 13.38 -3.98
C LEU A 54 -8.31 13.52 -3.96
N ALA A 55 -8.97 13.20 -2.83
CA ALA A 55 -10.43 13.11 -2.73
C ALA A 55 -11.16 14.42 -2.41
#